data_AF-A0AAV6BC83-F1
#
_entry.id   AF-A0AAV6BC83-F1
#
_cell.length_a   1.000
_cell.length_b   1.000
_cell.length_c   1.000
_cell.angle_alpha   90.00
_cell.angle_beta   90.00
_cell.angle_gamma   90.00
#
_symmetry.space_group_name_H-M   'P 1'
#
loop_
_entity.id
_entity.type
_entity.pdbx_description
1 polymer ?
#
loop_
_entity_poly.entity_id
_entity_poly.type
_entity_poly.pdbx_seq_one_letter_code
_entity_poly.pdbx_strand_id
1 'polypeptide(L)'
;MSGVAEIPGLVGREVRGVVPLTSRTLAVSFVGAPRVFLWIHLERKTAWYALAPDLPIDPDPRGSRFQAIEAPLRNAQVAEERAREAGGLDLRFDSGSEEGRGYRLTLDAEGPRVNLTFVAEPEGTILWAFHREARRETAAREIAPPHGPAAPELPLGYRPPVVRDATPPEA
;
A
#
# COMPACT_ATOMS: atom_id res chain seq x y z
N MET A 1 14.95 -5.57 -6.37
CA MET A 1 14.49 -4.61 -7.38
C MET A 1 13.01 -4.35 -7.13
N SER A 2 12.66 -3.13 -6.75
CA SER A 2 11.28 -2.64 -6.64
C SER A 2 10.79 -2.28 -8.05
N GLY A 3 9.64 -2.83 -8.44
CA GLY A 3 9.02 -2.54 -9.74
C GLY A 3 8.26 -1.22 -9.66
N VAL A 4 8.55 -0.29 -10.57
CA VAL A 4 7.77 0.94 -10.74
C VAL A 4 6.69 0.63 -11.77
N ALA A 5 5.43 0.54 -11.33
CA ALA A 5 4.30 0.45 -12.25
C ALA A 5 3.73 1.86 -12.48
N GLU A 6 3.52 2.24 -13.73
CA GLU A 6 2.69 3.40 -14.04
C GLU A 6 1.26 3.13 -13.52
N ILE A 7 0.73 4.09 -12.76
CA ILE A 7 -0.62 4.05 -12.18
C ILE A 7 -1.52 5.07 -12.90
N PRO A 8 -1.71 5.10 -14.22
CA PRO A 8 -2.75 5.94 -14.78
C PRO A 8 -4.10 5.27 -14.53
N GLY A 9 -4.98 5.94 -13.80
CA GLY A 9 -6.42 5.65 -13.83
C GLY A 9 -7.06 5.23 -12.52
N LEU A 10 -6.46 5.55 -11.36
CA LEU A 10 -7.20 5.51 -10.09
C LEU A 10 -7.85 6.83 -9.74
N VAL A 11 -7.35 7.99 -10.22
CA VAL A 11 -7.98 9.28 -9.91
C VAL A 11 -9.47 9.27 -10.24
N GLY A 12 -10.28 9.73 -9.30
CA GLY A 12 -11.75 9.71 -9.34
C GLY A 12 -12.40 8.38 -8.99
N ARG A 13 -11.62 7.29 -8.82
CA ARG A 13 -12.18 6.02 -8.36
C ARG A 13 -12.50 6.06 -6.87
N GLU A 14 -13.68 5.56 -6.54
CA GLU A 14 -14.11 5.35 -5.16
C GLU A 14 -13.57 4.02 -4.64
N VAL A 15 -13.06 4.03 -3.41
CA VAL A 15 -12.58 2.84 -2.73
C VAL A 15 -13.77 2.05 -2.17
N ARG A 16 -13.92 0.81 -2.64
CA ARG A 16 -14.90 -0.15 -2.13
C ARG A 16 -14.46 -0.73 -0.77
N GLY A 17 -13.16 -0.90 -0.58
CA GLY A 17 -12.58 -1.42 0.66
C GLY A 17 -11.15 -1.91 0.48
N VAL A 18 -10.55 -2.32 1.59
CA VAL A 18 -9.20 -2.89 1.64
C VAL A 18 -9.31 -4.37 1.96
N VAL A 19 -8.67 -5.20 1.13
CA VAL A 19 -8.66 -6.66 1.26
C VAL A 19 -7.31 -7.08 1.86
N PRO A 20 -7.27 -7.60 3.10
CA PRO A 20 -6.05 -8.22 3.62
C PRO A 20 -5.81 -9.53 2.87
N LEU A 21 -4.64 -9.69 2.27
CA LEU A 21 -4.27 -10.92 1.59
C LEU A 21 -3.30 -11.76 2.43
N THR A 22 -2.40 -11.09 3.15
CA THR A 22 -1.53 -11.70 4.15
C THR A 22 -1.15 -10.66 5.20
N SER A 23 -0.34 -11.05 6.18
CA SER A 23 0.32 -10.13 7.11
C SER A 23 1.33 -9.18 6.45
N ARG A 24 1.53 -9.19 5.13
CA ARG A 24 2.43 -8.26 4.42
C ARG A 24 1.83 -7.71 3.14
N THR A 25 0.63 -8.14 2.79
CA THR A 25 0.02 -7.89 1.49
C THR A 25 -1.41 -7.44 1.68
N LEU A 26 -1.76 -6.35 1.02
CA LEU A 26 -3.13 -5.88 0.95
C LEU A 26 -3.48 -5.53 -0.48
N ALA A 27 -4.77 -5.46 -0.77
CA ALA A 27 -5.27 -4.86 -1.99
C ALA A 27 -6.31 -3.78 -1.68
N VAL A 28 -6.21 -2.62 -2.30
CA VAL A 28 -7.29 -1.62 -2.30
C VAL A 28 -8.20 -1.93 -3.47
N SER A 29 -9.47 -2.25 -3.18
CA SER A 29 -10.51 -2.50 -4.18
C SER A 29 -11.21 -1.20 -4.52
N PHE A 30 -11.45 -0.96 -5.81
CA PHE A 30 -12.19 0.20 -6.28
C PHE A 30 -13.59 -0.18 -6.77
N VAL A 31 -14.53 0.77 -6.71
CA VAL A 31 -15.88 0.68 -7.27
C VAL A 31 -15.82 0.84 -8.80
N GLY A 32 -16.80 0.27 -9.50
CA GLY A 32 -17.01 0.46 -10.94
C GLY A 32 -16.40 -0.63 -11.82
N ALA A 33 -16.78 -0.59 -13.10
CA ALA A 33 -16.22 -1.44 -14.15
C ALA A 33 -15.24 -0.62 -15.03
N PRO A 34 -14.10 -1.19 -15.46
CA PRO A 34 -13.62 -2.52 -15.10
C PRO A 34 -13.21 -2.59 -13.62
N ARG A 35 -13.32 -3.80 -13.05
CA ARG A 35 -12.82 -4.10 -11.70
C ARG A 35 -11.32 -3.84 -11.66
N VAL A 36 -10.86 -3.10 -10.67
CA VAL A 36 -9.45 -2.78 -10.47
C VAL A 36 -9.11 -2.91 -8.99
N PHE A 37 -7.94 -3.47 -8.75
CA PHE A 37 -7.29 -3.56 -7.46
C PHE A 37 -5.92 -2.92 -7.52
N LEU A 38 -5.59 -2.12 -6.50
CA LEU A 38 -4.21 -1.79 -6.21
C LEU A 38 -3.67 -2.80 -5.21
N TRP A 39 -2.90 -3.76 -5.70
CA TRP A 39 -2.20 -4.74 -4.89
C TRP A 39 -0.89 -4.15 -4.38
N ILE A 40 -0.59 -4.33 -3.09
CA ILE A 40 0.64 -3.85 -2.44
C ILE A 40 1.21 -4.96 -1.56
N HIS A 41 2.49 -5.26 -1.75
CA HIS A 41 3.25 -6.20 -0.94
C HIS A 41 4.49 -5.54 -0.34
N LEU A 42 4.68 -5.78 0.95
CA LEU A 42 5.70 -5.14 1.77
C LEU A 42 6.67 -6.19 2.32
N GLU A 43 7.93 -6.09 1.96
CA GLU A 43 9.02 -6.79 2.62
C GLU A 43 9.88 -5.81 3.41
N ARG A 44 10.91 -6.28 4.13
CA ARG A 44 11.71 -5.39 4.99
C ARG A 44 12.49 -4.32 4.20
N LYS A 45 12.98 -4.66 3.01
CA LYS A 45 13.87 -3.81 2.19
C LYS A 45 13.33 -3.53 0.79
N THR A 46 12.22 -4.16 0.42
CA THR A 46 11.64 -4.04 -0.91
C THR A 46 10.13 -4.00 -0.80
N ALA A 47 9.49 -3.32 -1.71
CA ALA A 47 8.05 -3.33 -1.85
C ALA A 47 7.70 -3.47 -3.33
N TRP A 48 6.51 -3.99 -3.57
CA TRP A 48 5.94 -4.11 -4.90
C TRP A 48 4.49 -3.65 -4.85
N TYR A 49 4.05 -2.98 -5.90
CA TYR A 49 2.64 -2.70 -6.11
C TYR A 49 2.29 -2.88 -7.57
N ALA A 50 1.02 -3.18 -7.83
CA ALA A 50 0.51 -3.33 -9.19
C ALA A 50 -0.99 -3.06 -9.23
N LEU A 51 -1.47 -2.57 -10.37
CA LEU A 51 -2.89 -2.62 -10.70
C LEU A 51 -3.23 -3.96 -11.33
N ALA A 52 -4.27 -4.62 -10.83
CA ALA A 52 -4.74 -5.89 -11.37
C ALA A 52 -6.27 -5.94 -11.44
N PRO A 53 -6.86 -6.60 -12.45
CA PRO A 53 -8.31 -6.79 -12.54
C PRO A 53 -8.82 -7.84 -11.53
N ASP A 54 -7.93 -8.71 -11.08
CA ASP A 54 -8.14 -9.82 -10.16
C ASP A 54 -6.98 -9.93 -9.15
N LEU A 55 -7.21 -10.67 -8.06
CA LEU A 55 -6.21 -10.87 -7.00
C LEU A 55 -5.60 -12.27 -7.12
N PRO A 56 -4.27 -12.40 -6.95
CA PRO A 56 -3.57 -13.68 -7.15
C PRO A 56 -3.79 -14.68 -6.01
N ILE A 57 -4.34 -14.25 -4.88
CA ILE A 57 -4.55 -15.05 -3.68
C ILE A 57 -5.84 -14.64 -2.97
N ASP A 58 -6.43 -15.57 -2.23
CA ASP A 58 -7.62 -15.35 -1.42
C ASP A 58 -7.34 -14.44 -0.21
N PRO A 59 -8.37 -13.76 0.32
CA PRO A 59 -8.25 -12.96 1.53
C PRO A 59 -7.80 -13.78 2.75
N ASP A 60 -7.02 -13.15 3.64
CA ASP A 60 -6.55 -13.79 4.86
C ASP A 60 -7.73 -14.09 5.81
N PRO A 61 -8.00 -15.38 6.16
CA PRO A 61 -9.13 -15.75 7.01
C PRO A 61 -8.98 -15.28 8.46
N ARG A 62 -7.79 -14.85 8.88
CA ARG A 62 -7.51 -14.39 10.25
C ARG A 62 -7.97 -12.95 10.51
N GLY A 63 -8.46 -12.26 9.49
CA GLY A 63 -8.95 -10.87 9.59
C GLY A 63 -7.91 -9.81 9.23
N SER A 64 -8.35 -8.55 9.17
CA SER A 64 -7.56 -7.44 8.62
C SER A 64 -6.70 -6.75 9.67
N ARG A 65 -5.37 -6.92 9.59
CA ARG A 65 -4.43 -6.03 10.31
C ARG A 65 -4.39 -4.60 9.77
N PHE A 66 -5.09 -4.36 8.66
CA PHE A 66 -5.16 -3.09 7.95
C PHE A 66 -6.47 -2.35 8.25
N GLN A 67 -7.20 -2.72 9.31
CA GLN A 67 -8.47 -2.09 9.68
C GLN A 67 -8.38 -0.56 9.84
N ALA A 68 -7.25 -0.06 10.35
CA ALA A 68 -6.98 1.37 10.49
C ALA A 68 -6.78 2.10 9.13
N ILE A 69 -6.52 1.36 8.06
CA ILE A 69 -6.52 1.86 6.68
C ILE A 69 -7.91 1.66 6.06
N GLU A 70 -8.52 0.49 6.28
CA GLU A 70 -9.80 0.10 5.66
C GLU A 70 -10.96 1.02 6.06
N ALA A 71 -11.14 1.25 7.37
CA ALA A 71 -12.30 1.98 7.85
C ALA A 71 -12.33 3.44 7.33
N PRO A 72 -11.21 4.20 7.35
CA PRO A 72 -11.22 5.57 6.83
C PRO A 72 -11.28 5.65 5.30
N LEU A 73 -10.71 4.68 4.58
CA LEU A 73 -10.72 4.71 3.10
C LEU A 73 -12.04 4.25 2.49
N ARG A 74 -12.95 3.61 3.24
CA ARG A 74 -14.21 3.14 2.68
C ARG A 74 -15.02 4.31 2.10
N ASN A 75 -15.39 4.21 0.82
CA ASN A 75 -16.08 5.23 0.02
C ASN A 75 -15.26 6.51 -0.23
N ALA A 76 -13.98 6.56 0.17
CA ALA A 76 -13.11 7.68 -0.17
C ALA A 76 -12.75 7.62 -1.66
N GLN A 77 -12.60 8.78 -2.29
CA GLN A 77 -12.22 8.89 -3.71
C GLN A 77 -10.74 9.22 -3.84
N VAL A 78 -10.07 8.61 -4.80
CA VAL A 78 -8.68 8.97 -5.12
C VAL A 78 -8.68 10.36 -5.74
N ALA A 79 -8.10 11.33 -5.04
CA ALA A 79 -7.95 12.70 -5.52
C ALA A 79 -6.66 12.86 -6.32
N GLU A 80 -5.57 12.23 -5.89
CA GLU A 80 -4.26 12.30 -6.53
C GLU A 80 -3.56 10.95 -6.48
N GLU A 81 -2.84 10.63 -7.54
CA GLU A 81 -1.95 9.47 -7.61
C GLU A 81 -0.59 9.87 -8.18
N ARG A 82 0.47 9.40 -7.55
CA ARG A 82 1.84 9.70 -7.98
C ARG A 82 2.77 8.52 -7.69
N ALA A 83 3.36 7.96 -8.75
CA ALA A 83 4.52 7.10 -8.60
C ALA A 83 5.74 7.94 -8.16
N ARG A 84 6.56 7.38 -7.26
CA ARG A 84 7.81 8.00 -6.81
C ARG A 84 9.02 7.26 -7.37
N GLU A 85 10.17 7.90 -7.26
CA GLU A 85 11.46 7.27 -7.51
C GLU A 85 11.64 6.02 -6.63
N ALA A 86 12.58 5.15 -7.04
CA ALA A 86 12.89 3.89 -6.34
C ALA A 86 11.70 2.92 -6.12
N GLY A 87 10.57 3.10 -6.80
CA GLY A 87 9.38 2.25 -6.64
C GLY A 87 8.51 2.63 -5.45
N GLY A 88 8.50 3.91 -5.06
CA GLY A 88 7.51 4.44 -4.12
C GLY A 88 6.17 4.80 -4.79
N LEU A 89 5.19 5.12 -3.95
CA LEU A 89 3.83 5.49 -4.36
C LEU A 89 3.22 6.46 -3.34
N ASP A 90 2.66 7.57 -3.81
CA ASP A 90 1.80 8.46 -3.03
C ASP A 90 0.38 8.48 -3.60
N LEU A 91 -0.61 8.26 -2.73
CA LEU A 91 -2.03 8.41 -3.04
C LEU A 91 -2.67 9.37 -2.06
N ARG A 92 -3.41 10.36 -2.57
CA ARG A 92 -4.29 11.22 -1.78
C ARG A 92 -5.73 10.81 -2.02
N PHE A 93 -6.48 10.67 -0.93
CA PHE A 93 -7.89 10.35 -0.94
C PHE A 93 -8.69 11.50 -0.35
N ASP A 94 -9.80 11.82 -0.99
CA ASP A 94 -10.83 12.70 -0.44
C ASP A 94 -11.90 11.83 0.21
N SER A 95 -12.26 12.14 1.46
CA SER A 95 -13.34 11.44 2.16
C SER A 95 -14.72 11.86 1.69
N GLY A 96 -14.84 12.95 0.92
CA GLY A 96 -16.12 13.55 0.55
C GLY A 96 -16.89 14.12 1.74
N SER A 97 -16.26 14.23 2.91
CA SER A 97 -16.88 14.85 4.09
C SER A 97 -16.87 16.37 3.97
N GLU A 98 -17.93 17.01 4.50
CA GLU A 98 -18.03 18.48 4.55
C GLU A 98 -16.88 19.13 5.33
N GLU A 99 -16.20 18.38 6.19
CA GLU A 99 -15.06 18.83 7.00
C GLU A 99 -13.74 18.91 6.21
N GLY A 100 -13.72 18.53 4.92
CA GLY A 100 -12.51 18.59 4.09
C GLY A 100 -11.40 17.65 4.53
N ARG A 101 -11.75 16.59 5.28
CA ARG A 101 -10.78 15.59 5.75
C ARG A 101 -10.27 14.75 4.58
N GLY A 102 -8.96 14.68 4.46
CA GLY A 102 -8.28 13.86 3.45
C GLY A 102 -7.49 12.73 4.10
N TYR A 103 -7.05 11.79 3.27
CA TYR A 103 -6.12 10.76 3.69
C TYR A 103 -4.97 10.64 2.71
N ARG A 104 -3.77 10.35 3.22
CA ARG A 104 -2.59 10.08 2.41
C ARG A 104 -2.07 8.68 2.70
N LEU A 105 -1.89 7.89 1.65
CA LEU A 105 -1.20 6.60 1.71
C LEU A 105 0.13 6.75 0.96
N THR A 106 1.24 6.56 1.67
CA THR A 106 2.59 6.70 1.11
C THR A 106 3.35 5.39 1.27
N LEU A 107 3.84 4.85 0.16
CA LEU A 107 4.86 3.83 0.11
C LEU A 107 6.21 4.50 -0.15
N ASP A 108 7.05 4.53 0.88
CA ASP A 108 8.43 4.97 0.79
C ASP A 108 9.34 3.76 0.56
N ALA A 109 10.13 3.80 -0.50
CA ALA A 109 11.10 2.77 -0.86
C ALA A 109 12.55 3.30 -0.98
N GLU A 110 12.78 4.57 -0.66
CA GLU A 110 14.09 5.24 -0.81
C GLU A 110 15.01 5.01 0.42
N GLY A 111 14.40 4.73 1.58
CA GLY A 111 15.11 4.54 2.85
C GLY A 111 15.75 3.16 3.06
N PRO A 112 16.45 2.95 4.20
CA PRO A 112 17.09 1.68 4.56
C PRO A 112 16.08 0.52 4.78
N ARG A 113 14.80 0.87 4.94
CA ARG A 113 13.65 -0.04 4.99
C ARG A 113 12.51 0.63 4.24
N VAL A 114 11.71 -0.18 3.53
CA VAL A 114 10.48 0.33 2.93
C VAL A 114 9.44 0.55 4.00
N ASN A 115 8.56 1.53 3.82
CA ASN A 115 7.47 1.77 4.77
C ASN A 115 6.20 2.16 4.03
N LEU A 116 5.08 1.56 4.42
CA LEU A 116 3.76 2.02 4.02
C LEU A 116 3.15 2.78 5.20
N THR A 117 2.84 4.06 4.99
CA THR A 117 2.25 4.94 6.00
C THR A 117 0.88 5.42 5.54
N PHE A 118 -0.05 5.53 6.49
CA PHE A 118 -1.39 6.04 6.27
C PHE A 118 -1.66 7.17 7.26
N VAL A 119 -2.00 8.35 6.74
CA VAL A 119 -2.04 9.61 7.47
C VAL A 119 -3.37 10.33 7.20
N ALA A 120 -3.95 10.95 8.23
CA ALA A 120 -5.06 11.87 8.09
C ALA A 120 -4.57 13.30 7.80
N GLU A 121 -5.24 13.96 6.87
CA GLU A 121 -5.00 15.35 6.48
C GLU A 121 -6.17 16.25 6.93
N PRO A 122 -5.89 17.53 7.28
CA PRO A 122 -4.60 18.23 7.18
C PRO A 122 -3.64 18.03 8.37
N GLU A 123 -4.07 17.40 9.47
CA GLU A 123 -3.34 17.40 10.74
C GLU A 123 -2.03 16.59 10.70
N GLY A 124 -1.87 15.71 9.71
CA GLY A 124 -0.69 14.86 9.57
C GLY A 124 -0.67 13.71 10.59
N THR A 125 -1.83 13.32 11.13
CA THR A 125 -1.93 12.26 12.14
C THR A 125 -1.70 10.89 11.50
N ILE A 126 -0.69 10.15 11.94
CA ILE A 126 -0.40 8.80 11.46
C ILE A 126 -1.44 7.83 12.03
N LEU A 127 -2.31 7.30 11.17
CA LEU A 127 -3.31 6.30 11.52
C LEU A 127 -2.73 4.88 11.49
N TRP A 128 -1.81 4.62 10.56
CA TRP A 128 -1.15 3.33 10.43
C TRP A 128 0.24 3.45 9.79
N ALA A 129 1.16 2.56 10.17
CA ALA A 129 2.46 2.43 9.52
C ALA A 129 2.94 0.97 9.60
N PHE A 130 3.55 0.48 8.53
CA PHE A 130 4.12 -0.88 8.50
C PHE A 130 5.28 -1.01 9.48
N HIS A 131 6.11 0.02 9.56
CA HIS A 131 7.14 0.19 10.57
C HIS A 131 6.84 1.45 11.39
N ARG A 132 6.36 1.27 12.62
CA ARG A 132 6.05 2.37 13.56
C ARG A 132 7.30 3.03 14.18
N GLU A 133 8.44 2.35 14.17
CA GLU A 133 9.66 2.76 14.93
C GLU A 133 10.47 3.87 14.25
N ALA A 134 10.33 4.08 12.93
CA ALA A 134 11.32 4.82 12.13
C ALA A 134 11.29 6.37 12.23
N ARG A 135 10.49 7.00 13.11
CA ARG A 135 10.59 8.46 13.34
C ARG A 135 10.95 8.88 14.77
N ARG A 136 11.02 7.95 15.73
CA ARG A 136 11.60 8.24 17.06
C ARG A 136 13.08 7.81 17.16
N GLU A 137 13.57 6.99 16.24
CA GLU A 137 14.93 6.46 16.22
C GLU A 137 15.91 7.28 15.37
N THR A 138 16.01 8.58 15.63
CA THR A 138 17.31 9.28 15.46
C THR A 138 17.96 9.55 16.83
N ALA A 139 17.38 9.01 17.90
CA ALA A 139 17.80 9.28 19.27
C ALA A 139 17.76 8.05 20.20
N ALA A 140 18.02 6.83 19.73
CA ALA A 140 18.40 5.74 20.63
C ALA A 140 18.95 4.52 19.86
N ARG A 141 20.24 4.28 20.06
CA ARG A 141 21.02 3.04 20.02
C ARG A 141 20.30 1.71 19.72
N GLU A 142 20.99 0.93 18.90
CA GLU A 142 21.10 -0.55 18.91
C GLU A 142 20.50 -1.24 20.13
N ILE A 143 19.37 -1.94 19.95
CA ILE A 143 19.11 -3.25 20.57
C ILE A 143 18.24 -4.07 19.60
N ALA A 144 18.70 -5.26 19.22
CA ALA A 144 17.95 -6.21 18.39
C ALA A 144 16.74 -6.79 19.16
N PRO A 145 15.57 -7.05 18.53
CA PRO A 145 14.53 -7.86 19.15
C PRO A 145 14.74 -9.36 18.84
N PRO A 146 14.57 -10.24 19.84
CA PRO A 146 14.65 -11.69 19.68
C PRO A 146 13.32 -12.26 19.14
N HIS A 147 13.44 -13.31 18.33
CA HIS A 147 12.44 -14.33 17.99
C HIS A 147 10.94 -13.97 18.10
N GLY A 148 10.32 -13.58 16.98
CA GLY A 148 8.87 -13.71 16.74
C GLY A 148 8.56 -14.92 15.84
N PRO A 149 7.33 -15.47 15.84
CA PRO A 149 6.99 -16.64 15.04
C PRO A 149 7.20 -16.33 13.55
N ALA A 150 7.86 -17.24 12.84
CA ALA A 150 8.09 -17.13 11.41
C ALA A 150 6.77 -16.82 10.69
N ALA A 151 6.75 -15.73 9.93
CA ALA A 151 5.61 -15.36 9.11
C ALA A 151 5.30 -16.53 8.14
N PRO A 152 4.02 -16.82 7.86
CA PRO A 152 3.71 -17.82 6.84
C PRO A 152 4.32 -17.36 5.53
N GLU A 153 5.26 -18.17 5.03
CA GLU A 153 5.85 -18.00 3.71
C GLU A 153 4.75 -18.13 2.66
N LEU A 154 4.83 -17.31 1.61
CA LEU A 154 3.87 -17.38 0.50
C LEU A 154 3.82 -18.82 -0.04
N PRO A 155 2.65 -19.30 -0.51
CA PRO A 155 2.53 -20.64 -1.07
C PRO A 155 3.58 -20.88 -2.16
N LEU A 156 4.18 -22.08 -2.17
CA LEU A 156 5.07 -22.54 -3.24
C LEU A 156 4.37 -22.38 -4.60
N GLY A 157 4.92 -21.53 -5.47
CA GLY A 157 4.33 -21.18 -6.78
C GLY A 157 3.75 -19.77 -6.88
N TYR A 158 3.77 -18.97 -5.81
CA TYR A 158 3.35 -17.57 -5.85
C TYR A 158 4.17 -16.75 -6.85
N ARG A 159 3.51 -16.23 -7.89
CA ARG A 159 4.05 -15.19 -8.77
C ARG A 159 3.21 -13.93 -8.57
N PRO A 160 3.82 -12.76 -8.37
CA PRO A 160 3.11 -11.49 -8.52
C PRO A 160 2.37 -11.44 -9.86
N PRO A 161 1.19 -10.80 -9.95
CA PRO A 161 0.48 -10.65 -11.21
C PRO A 161 1.37 -9.98 -12.25
N VAL A 162 1.19 -10.33 -13.53
CA VAL A 162 2.03 -9.87 -14.64
C VAL A 162 2.03 -8.35 -14.68
N VAL A 163 3.20 -7.79 -14.39
CA VAL A 163 3.51 -6.37 -14.49
C VAL A 163 3.45 -5.99 -15.96
N ARG A 164 2.68 -4.96 -16.31
CA ARG A 164 2.95 -4.24 -17.56
C ARG A 164 4.15 -3.35 -17.30
N ASP A 165 5.31 -3.75 -17.81
CA ASP A 165 6.48 -2.88 -17.88
C ASP A 165 6.11 -1.65 -18.71
N ALA A 166 6.31 -0.46 -18.15
CA ALA A 166 6.16 0.81 -18.85
C ALA A 166 7.51 1.26 -19.43
N THR A 167 8.24 0.33 -20.04
CA THR A 167 9.38 0.69 -20.88
C THR A 167 8.85 0.87 -22.31
N PRO A 168 8.89 2.07 -22.91
CA PRO A 168 8.71 2.16 -24.35
C PRO A 168 9.83 1.35 -25.03
N PRO A 169 9.59 0.66 -26.16
CA PRO A 169 10.69 0.14 -26.96
C PRO A 169 11.60 1.32 -27.32
N GLU A 170 12.89 1.19 -27.03
CA GLU A 170 13.88 2.19 -27.46
C GLU A 170 13.70 2.45 -28.98
N ALA A 171 13.58 3.74 -29.32
CA ALA A 171 13.63 4.23 -30.69
C ALA A 171 15.07 4.62 -31.04
#